data_AF-A0A839T494-F1
#
_entry.id   AF-A0A839T494-F1
#
_cell.length_a   1.000
_cell.length_b   1.000
_cell.length_c   1.000
_cell.angle_alpha   90.00
_cell.angle_beta   90.00
_cell.angle_gamma   90.00
#
_symmetry.space_group_name_H-M   'P 1'
#
loop_
_entity.id
_entity.type
_entity.pdbx_description
1 polymer ?
#
loop_
_entity_poly.entity_id
_entity_poly.type
_entity_poly.pdbx_seq_one_letter_code
_entity_poly.pdbx_strand_id
1 'polypeptide(L)'
;MDASLIRRWFLALLLSLLSAGLTAAPAVVVELRVDGAIGPASADYLVRGMARAVDEGAQLVVIGMDTPGGLDTSMRTIIKAILASPIPVASFVTPGGARAASAGTYILYASHIAAMTPGTNLGAATPVQIGGPPGSPAPADKPARQEDSKPADSESEPRTEDALSRKQINDAAAYIRGLAVLRGRNAEWAEQAVREAVSLTASEARELKVIDYLANDTADLLRQLDGKTLTAGGAEVTLQTAGATVISHAPDWRTQFLAVITNPSIALLLMMIGVYGLIFEFSNPGSGIGGVLGGICLILALYALQLLPVSYAGIALILLGLAFMTAEAFLPSFGMLGIGGVVAFIFGALILIDTDVPGFGIPLSLIVTLGFISALAIFAITSLALRARRRPLVGGDTELIGSLARIDAVQPDNRLNGWVSLQGENWQVLSQTPLQPGQQVRVLARKGLQLNVIAAEKTPPQGDP
;
A
#
# COMPACT_ATOMS: atom_id res chain seq x y z
N MET A 1 -17.27 33.43 -76.14
CA MET A 1 -16.31 33.41 -75.00
C MET A 1 -14.98 32.89 -75.52
N ASP A 2 -13.91 33.64 -75.29
CA ASP A 2 -12.58 33.31 -75.77
C ASP A 2 -12.09 32.00 -75.11
N ALA A 3 -11.73 31.00 -75.92
CA ALA A 3 -11.29 29.68 -75.45
C ALA A 3 -10.02 29.78 -74.58
N SER A 4 -9.23 30.85 -74.76
CA SER A 4 -8.06 31.15 -73.94
C SER A 4 -8.42 31.54 -72.50
N LEU A 5 -9.54 32.24 -72.30
CA LEU A 5 -10.04 32.64 -70.99
C LEU A 5 -10.56 31.44 -70.20
N ILE A 6 -11.32 30.56 -70.84
CA ILE A 6 -11.84 29.33 -70.22
C ILE A 6 -10.68 28.44 -69.76
N ARG A 7 -9.62 28.30 -70.57
CA ARG A 7 -8.43 27.52 -70.22
C ARG A 7 -7.67 28.12 -69.03
N ARG A 8 -7.59 29.44 -68.92
CA ARG A 8 -6.95 30.13 -67.78
C ARG A 8 -7.75 29.96 -66.49
N TRP A 9 -9.07 30.07 -66.56
CA TRP A 9 -9.95 29.81 -65.40
C TRP A 9 -9.90 28.34 -64.97
N PHE A 10 -9.87 27.42 -65.92
CA PHE A 10 -9.74 25.99 -65.62
C PHE A 10 -8.38 25.65 -65.01
N LEU A 11 -7.28 26.25 -65.50
CA LEU A 11 -5.96 26.09 -64.90
C LEU A 11 -5.88 26.70 -63.50
N ALA A 12 -6.46 27.89 -63.29
CA ALA A 12 -6.51 28.53 -61.98
C ALA A 12 -7.35 27.72 -60.98
N LEU A 13 -8.47 27.15 -61.44
CA LEU A 13 -9.28 26.23 -60.65
C LEU A 13 -8.49 24.95 -60.32
N LEU A 14 -7.80 24.35 -61.29
CA LEU A 14 -6.96 23.17 -61.06
C LEU A 14 -5.80 23.46 -60.10
N LEU A 15 -5.13 24.60 -60.21
CA LEU A 15 -4.09 25.03 -59.27
C LEU A 15 -4.65 25.31 -57.87
N SER A 16 -5.85 25.89 -57.77
CA SER A 16 -6.51 26.13 -56.48
C SER A 16 -6.96 24.82 -55.81
N LEU A 17 -7.39 23.83 -56.60
CA LEU A 17 -7.75 22.49 -56.13
C LEU A 17 -6.52 21.64 -55.78
N LEU A 18 -5.40 21.80 -56.49
CA LEU A 18 -4.11 21.21 -56.10
C LEU A 18 -3.50 21.88 -54.86
N SER A 19 -3.78 23.16 -54.61
CA SER A 19 -3.31 23.87 -53.40
C SER A 19 -4.18 23.58 -52.17
N ALA A 20 -5.38 23.05 -52.35
CA ALA A 20 -6.32 22.72 -51.27
C ALA A 20 -6.05 21.37 -50.59
N GLY A 21 -4.98 20.65 -50.96
CA GLY A 21 -4.72 19.30 -50.48
C GLY A 21 -3.29 19.08 -50.02
N LEU A 22 -3.01 19.34 -48.75
CA LEU A 22 -2.04 18.64 -47.88
C LEU A 22 -2.02 19.34 -46.50
N THR A 23 -3.17 19.46 -45.84
CA THR A 23 -3.15 19.62 -44.38
C THR A 23 -2.64 18.29 -43.83
N ALA A 24 -1.34 18.24 -43.48
CA ALA A 24 -0.77 17.12 -42.74
C ALA A 24 -1.66 16.87 -41.50
N ALA A 25 -1.90 15.60 -41.18
CA ALA A 25 -2.61 15.27 -39.95
C ALA A 25 -1.92 15.98 -38.77
N PRO A 26 -2.67 16.59 -37.84
CA PRO A 26 -2.07 17.30 -36.73
C PRO A 26 -1.13 16.36 -35.98
N ALA A 27 0.07 16.86 -35.64
CA ALA A 27 1.03 16.05 -34.89
C ALA A 27 0.39 15.56 -33.58
N VAL A 28 0.74 14.35 -33.18
CA VAL A 28 0.24 13.76 -31.93
C VAL A 28 1.26 14.06 -30.83
N VAL A 29 0.78 14.60 -29.72
CA VAL A 29 1.54 14.76 -28.48
C VAL A 29 0.90 13.87 -27.43
N VAL A 30 1.69 13.04 -26.76
CA VAL A 30 1.18 12.21 -25.66
C VAL A 30 1.52 12.85 -24.33
N GLU A 31 0.51 13.04 -23.49
CA GLU A 31 0.68 13.54 -22.13
C GLU A 31 0.55 12.39 -21.13
N LEU A 32 1.56 12.24 -20.28
CA LEU A 32 1.62 11.29 -19.17
C LEU A 32 1.75 12.08 -17.87
N ARG A 33 0.89 11.83 -16.89
CA ARG A 33 0.87 12.61 -15.64
C ARG A 33 1.28 11.77 -14.46
N VAL A 34 2.23 12.28 -13.67
CA VAL A 34 2.66 11.69 -12.40
C VAL A 34 2.37 12.67 -11.27
N ASP A 35 1.58 12.20 -10.32
CA ASP A 35 1.21 12.89 -9.09
C ASP A 35 1.56 11.99 -7.90
N GLY A 36 2.42 12.50 -7.01
CA GLY A 36 2.90 11.77 -5.84
C GLY A 36 4.27 11.11 -6.04
N ALA A 37 4.55 10.09 -5.24
CA ALA A 37 5.88 9.50 -5.14
C ALA A 37 6.29 8.70 -6.40
N ILE A 38 7.58 8.75 -6.73
CA ILE A 38 8.19 7.94 -7.79
C ILE A 38 8.41 6.52 -7.25
N GLY A 39 7.60 5.58 -7.70
CA GLY A 39 7.62 4.18 -7.29
C GLY A 39 7.43 3.23 -8.47
N PRO A 40 7.34 1.91 -8.22
CA PRO A 40 7.28 0.91 -9.28
C PRO A 40 6.07 1.11 -10.21
N ALA A 41 4.93 1.54 -9.66
CA ALA A 41 3.71 1.80 -10.43
C ALA A 41 3.87 3.00 -11.39
N SER A 42 4.40 4.14 -10.92
CA SER A 42 4.62 5.31 -11.77
C SER A 42 5.73 5.07 -12.79
N ALA A 43 6.76 4.28 -12.45
CA ALA A 43 7.77 3.84 -13.42
C ALA A 43 7.19 2.95 -14.52
N ASP A 44 6.40 1.92 -14.18
CA ASP A 44 5.73 1.03 -15.15
C ASP A 44 4.79 1.84 -16.07
N TYR A 45 4.01 2.75 -15.50
CA TYR A 45 3.13 3.65 -16.25
C TYR A 45 3.89 4.53 -17.24
N LEU A 46 4.95 5.22 -16.81
CA LEU A 46 5.73 6.09 -17.69
C LEU A 46 6.45 5.31 -18.79
N VAL A 47 7.06 4.17 -18.46
CA VAL A 47 7.78 3.36 -19.43
C VAL A 47 6.83 2.81 -20.49
N ARG A 48 5.70 2.24 -20.09
CA ARG A 48 4.69 1.74 -21.05
C ARG A 48 4.02 2.88 -21.82
N GLY A 49 3.76 4.00 -21.17
CA GLY A 49 3.19 5.19 -21.79
C GLY A 49 4.10 5.76 -22.88
N MET A 50 5.41 5.84 -22.63
CA MET A 50 6.39 6.25 -23.64
C MET A 50 6.48 5.25 -24.80
N ALA A 51 6.52 3.95 -24.52
CA ALA A 51 6.52 2.93 -25.57
C ALA A 51 5.26 3.01 -26.45
N ARG A 52 4.09 3.16 -25.82
CA ARG A 52 2.81 3.34 -26.51
C ARG A 52 2.78 4.62 -27.33
N ALA A 53 3.36 5.72 -26.84
CA ALA A 53 3.45 6.97 -27.58
C ALA A 53 4.25 6.80 -28.88
N VAL A 54 5.31 5.99 -28.86
CA VAL A 54 6.08 5.63 -30.06
C VAL A 54 5.22 4.82 -31.03
N ASP A 55 4.49 3.82 -30.55
CA ASP A 55 3.60 3.00 -31.37
C ASP A 55 2.44 3.81 -32.01
N GLU A 56 1.96 4.83 -31.30
CA GLU A 56 0.92 5.77 -31.77
C GLU A 56 1.47 6.85 -32.72
N GLY A 57 2.77 6.86 -33.01
CA GLY A 57 3.39 7.84 -33.89
C GLY A 57 3.44 9.25 -33.29
N ALA A 58 3.48 9.37 -31.96
CA ALA A 58 3.60 10.66 -31.29
C ALA A 58 4.93 11.34 -31.62
N GLN A 59 4.89 12.65 -31.83
CA GLN A 59 6.08 13.45 -32.08
C GLN A 59 6.79 13.84 -30.77
N LEU A 60 6.06 13.91 -29.67
CA LEU A 60 6.55 14.37 -28.36
C LEU A 60 5.77 13.66 -27.24
N VAL A 61 6.49 13.27 -26.19
CA VAL A 61 5.89 12.90 -24.91
C VAL A 61 6.08 14.04 -23.92
N VAL A 62 5.00 14.47 -23.26
CA VAL A 62 5.03 15.42 -22.14
C VAL A 62 4.74 14.65 -20.86
N ILE A 63 5.72 14.61 -19.96
CA ILE A 63 5.58 14.08 -18.61
C ILE A 63 5.24 15.24 -17.67
N GLY A 64 3.97 15.40 -17.34
CA GLY A 64 3.52 16.33 -16.31
C GLY A 64 3.83 15.77 -14.92
N MET A 65 4.53 16.55 -14.07
CA MET A 65 5.03 16.07 -12.78
C MET A 65 4.63 16.98 -11.61
N ASP A 66 4.09 16.36 -10.57
CA ASP A 66 4.09 16.86 -9.20
C ASP A 66 4.56 15.73 -8.28
N THR A 67 5.83 15.76 -7.87
CA THR A 67 6.44 14.68 -7.11
C THR A 67 7.35 15.18 -5.99
N PRO A 68 7.23 14.62 -4.78
CA PRO A 68 8.14 14.92 -3.69
C PRO A 68 9.43 14.09 -3.76
N GLY A 69 9.58 13.20 -4.75
CA GLY A 69 10.67 12.24 -4.84
C GLY A 69 10.21 10.79 -4.84
N GLY A 70 11.13 9.86 -4.61
CA GLY A 70 10.80 8.43 -4.52
C GLY A 70 12.03 7.55 -4.63
N LEU A 71 11.82 6.29 -5.06
CA LEU A 71 12.86 5.26 -5.07
C LEU A 71 13.87 5.49 -6.20
N ASP A 72 15.17 5.39 -5.88
CA ASP A 72 16.28 5.49 -6.85
C ASP A 72 16.13 4.47 -8.01
N THR A 73 15.70 3.25 -7.72
CA THR A 73 15.49 2.20 -8.74
C THR A 73 14.41 2.60 -9.76
N SER A 74 13.28 3.15 -9.29
CA SER A 74 12.18 3.62 -10.13
C SER A 74 12.62 4.84 -10.96
N MET A 75 13.30 5.79 -10.32
CA MET A 75 13.89 6.96 -10.97
C MET A 75 14.85 6.58 -12.10
N ARG A 76 15.82 5.70 -11.84
CA ARG A 76 16.80 5.25 -12.85
C ARG A 76 16.13 4.47 -13.98
N THR A 77 15.07 3.72 -13.69
CA THR A 77 14.28 3.03 -14.72
C THR A 77 13.62 4.02 -15.67
N ILE A 78 12.97 5.06 -15.13
CA ILE A 78 12.36 6.14 -15.93
C ILE A 78 13.43 6.87 -16.76
N ILE A 79 14.55 7.26 -16.14
CA ILE A 79 15.64 7.97 -16.83
C ILE A 79 16.19 7.13 -17.99
N LYS A 80 16.45 5.84 -17.79
CA LYS A 80 16.91 4.95 -18.86
C LYS A 80 15.93 4.91 -20.03
N ALA A 81 14.64 4.87 -19.76
CA ALA A 81 13.62 4.88 -20.80
C ALA A 81 13.56 6.24 -21.54
N ILE A 82 13.73 7.36 -20.83
CA ILE A 82 13.84 8.70 -21.45
C ILE A 82 15.07 8.79 -22.36
N LEU A 83 16.22 8.32 -21.90
CA LEU A 83 17.48 8.36 -22.66
C LEU A 83 17.44 7.42 -23.88
N ALA A 84 16.73 6.31 -23.79
CA ALA A 84 16.55 5.35 -24.89
C ALA A 84 15.40 5.72 -25.84
N SER A 85 14.62 6.77 -25.54
CA SER A 85 13.45 7.14 -26.33
C SER A 85 13.83 7.58 -27.74
N PRO A 86 13.18 7.04 -28.79
CA PRO A 86 13.40 7.48 -30.17
C PRO A 86 12.71 8.83 -30.47
N ILE A 87 11.76 9.25 -29.61
CA ILE A 87 11.05 10.53 -29.72
C ILE A 87 11.40 11.46 -28.55
N PRO A 88 11.38 12.79 -28.73
CA PRO A 88 11.61 13.74 -27.66
C PRO A 88 10.68 13.53 -26.46
N VAL A 89 11.22 13.79 -25.27
CA VAL A 89 10.49 13.73 -23.99
C VAL A 89 10.68 15.04 -23.25
N ALA A 90 9.58 15.69 -22.90
CA ALA A 90 9.54 16.90 -22.09
C ALA A 90 9.09 16.57 -20.66
N SER A 91 9.89 16.93 -19.65
CA SER A 91 9.42 16.97 -18.26
C SER A 91 8.86 18.35 -17.96
N PHE A 92 7.63 18.41 -17.47
CA PHE A 92 6.94 19.65 -17.17
C PHE A 92 6.41 19.64 -15.72
N VAL A 93 7.00 20.49 -14.87
CA VAL A 93 6.56 20.63 -13.47
C VAL A 93 5.31 21.52 -13.44
N THR A 94 4.15 20.93 -13.14
CA THR A 94 2.85 21.57 -13.33
C THR A 94 1.76 20.82 -12.52
N PRO A 95 0.67 21.47 -12.07
CA PRO A 95 0.30 22.89 -12.19
C PRO A 95 1.09 23.79 -11.23
N GLY A 96 0.73 25.08 -11.16
CA GLY A 96 1.27 25.98 -10.11
C GLY A 96 1.09 25.37 -8.71
N GLY A 97 2.13 25.44 -7.88
CA GLY A 97 2.20 24.77 -6.57
C GLY A 97 2.81 23.36 -6.61
N ALA A 98 2.95 22.75 -7.79
CA ALA A 98 3.63 21.47 -7.96
C ALA A 98 5.14 21.58 -7.71
N ARG A 99 5.78 20.43 -7.52
CA ARG A 99 7.22 20.33 -7.34
C ARG A 99 7.84 19.16 -8.10
N ALA A 100 9.12 19.28 -8.42
CA ALA A 100 9.96 18.17 -8.84
C ALA A 100 11.14 18.04 -7.87
N ALA A 101 10.87 17.44 -6.71
CA ALA A 101 11.89 17.23 -5.69
C ALA A 101 12.56 15.86 -5.84
N SER A 102 13.79 15.72 -5.34
CA SER A 102 14.52 14.46 -5.28
C SER A 102 14.56 13.74 -6.63
N ALA A 103 13.99 12.52 -6.74
CA ALA A 103 13.88 11.77 -8.00
C ALA A 103 13.32 12.59 -9.17
N GLY A 104 12.37 13.50 -8.92
CA GLY A 104 11.79 14.39 -9.94
C GLY A 104 12.83 15.29 -10.60
N THR A 105 13.81 15.78 -9.82
CA THR A 105 14.93 16.59 -10.33
C THR A 105 15.76 15.80 -11.35
N TYR A 106 16.11 14.55 -11.06
CA TYR A 106 16.90 13.73 -11.98
C TYR A 106 16.12 13.38 -13.26
N ILE A 107 14.83 13.08 -13.14
CA ILE A 107 13.96 12.82 -14.30
C ILE A 107 13.90 14.05 -15.21
N LEU A 108 13.72 15.24 -14.63
CA LEU A 108 13.75 16.50 -15.36
C LEU A 108 15.10 16.73 -16.05
N TYR A 109 16.21 16.47 -15.36
CA TYR A 109 17.56 16.61 -15.93
C TYR A 109 17.86 15.62 -17.07
N ALA A 110 17.23 14.44 -17.07
CA ALA A 110 17.37 13.46 -18.14
C ALA A 110 16.57 13.81 -19.41
N SER A 111 15.48 14.55 -19.27
CA SER A 111 14.55 14.87 -20.35
C SER A 111 15.17 15.75 -21.44
N HIS A 112 14.65 15.62 -22.65
CA HIS A 112 15.08 16.43 -23.79
C HIS A 112 14.70 17.89 -23.59
N ILE A 113 13.53 18.13 -22.98
CA ILE A 113 13.02 19.45 -22.62
C ILE A 113 12.70 19.44 -21.12
N ALA A 114 13.10 20.49 -20.43
CA ALA A 114 12.73 20.77 -19.05
C ALA A 114 11.91 22.06 -18.98
N ALA A 115 10.70 21.97 -18.45
CA ALA A 115 9.79 23.10 -18.33
C ALA A 115 9.16 23.16 -16.94
N MET A 116 8.77 24.37 -16.51
CA MET A 116 8.10 24.59 -15.24
C MET A 116 6.99 25.63 -15.36
N THR A 117 5.91 25.43 -14.62
CA THR A 117 4.87 26.44 -14.41
C THR A 117 5.31 27.44 -13.33
N PRO A 118 5.03 28.75 -13.47
CA PRO A 118 5.28 29.71 -12.40
C PRO A 118 4.66 29.27 -11.06
N GLY A 119 5.37 29.50 -9.95
CA GLY A 119 4.95 29.04 -8.62
C GLY A 119 5.25 27.56 -8.32
N THR A 120 6.03 26.88 -9.17
CA THR A 120 6.57 25.54 -8.89
C THR A 120 8.03 25.62 -8.42
N ASN A 121 8.55 24.53 -7.85
CA ASN A 121 9.94 24.41 -7.44
C ASN A 121 10.57 23.06 -7.84
N LEU A 122 11.90 23.02 -7.87
CA LEU A 122 12.70 21.80 -8.05
C LEU A 122 13.93 21.78 -7.13
N GLY A 123 14.56 20.62 -6.97
CA GLY A 123 15.80 20.47 -6.20
C GLY A 123 15.69 19.40 -5.12
N ALA A 124 16.32 19.64 -3.96
CA ALA A 124 16.38 18.72 -2.81
C ALA A 124 16.71 17.28 -3.26
N ALA A 125 17.83 17.13 -3.98
CA ALA A 125 18.22 15.94 -4.72
C ALA A 125 19.18 15.01 -3.96
N THR A 126 19.38 15.25 -2.67
CA THR A 126 20.24 14.46 -1.79
C THR A 126 19.66 13.05 -1.57
N PRO A 127 20.43 11.97 -1.84
CA PRO A 127 20.03 10.62 -1.47
C PRO A 127 19.91 10.49 0.04
N VAL A 128 18.83 9.86 0.48
CA VAL A 128 18.66 9.41 1.86
C VAL A 128 18.79 7.89 1.89
N GLN A 129 19.54 7.38 2.87
CA GLN A 129 19.74 5.95 3.01
C GLN A 129 18.50 5.32 3.63
N ILE A 130 17.99 4.28 2.99
CA ILE A 130 16.82 3.56 3.48
C ILE A 130 17.27 2.38 4.34
N GLY A 131 16.79 2.30 5.58
CA GLY A 131 16.96 1.17 6.49
C GLY A 131 18.01 1.34 7.59
N GLY A 132 18.36 2.58 7.96
CA GLY A 132 19.21 2.87 9.13
C GLY A 132 18.42 2.85 10.46
N PRO A 133 19.08 2.67 11.62
CA PRO A 133 18.41 2.86 12.90
C PRO A 133 17.85 4.30 13.02
N PRO A 134 16.68 4.50 13.66
CA PRO A 134 16.03 5.81 13.71
C PRO A 134 16.93 6.83 14.41
N GLY A 135 17.18 7.97 13.76
CA GLY A 135 17.82 9.13 14.41
C GLY A 135 19.16 9.60 13.85
N SER A 136 19.57 9.22 12.64
CA SER A 136 20.70 9.88 11.97
C SER A 136 20.23 11.17 11.31
N PRO A 137 20.64 12.36 11.78
CA PRO A 137 20.22 13.61 11.16
C PRO A 137 20.81 13.71 9.74
N ALA A 138 20.03 14.27 8.81
CA ALA A 138 20.62 14.90 7.61
C ALA A 138 21.76 15.84 8.06
N PRO A 139 22.88 15.92 7.32
CA PRO A 139 23.95 16.84 7.68
C PRO A 139 23.48 18.28 7.43
N ALA A 140 22.84 18.88 8.43
CA ALA A 140 22.54 20.31 8.48
C ALA A 140 23.45 20.96 9.51
N ASP A 141 24.30 21.86 9.01
CA ASP A 141 25.03 22.95 9.64
C ASP A 141 25.36 22.86 11.14
N LYS A 142 26.64 22.65 11.44
CA LYS A 142 27.26 23.19 12.65
C LYS A 142 27.91 24.53 12.31
N PRO A 143 27.41 25.68 12.81
CA PRO A 143 28.23 26.88 12.87
C PRO A 143 29.34 26.63 13.89
N ALA A 144 30.58 26.84 13.47
CA ALA A 144 31.75 26.76 14.33
C ALA A 144 31.61 27.75 15.50
N ARG A 145 31.48 27.24 16.74
CA ARG A 145 31.89 27.98 17.93
C ARG A 145 33.36 27.68 18.17
N GLN A 146 34.17 28.74 18.03
CA GLN A 146 35.51 28.83 18.59
C GLN A 146 35.43 28.63 20.10
N GLU A 147 36.12 27.62 20.60
CA GLU A 147 36.70 27.65 21.94
C GLU A 147 38.04 26.91 21.91
N ASP A 148 39.07 27.66 22.27
CA ASP A 148 40.46 27.23 22.34
C ASP A 148 40.66 26.08 23.34
N SER A 149 41.35 25.00 22.95
CA SER A 149 42.53 24.47 23.66
C SER A 149 43.05 23.12 23.10
N LYS A 150 44.22 23.23 22.45
CA LYS A 150 45.35 22.26 22.28
C LYS A 150 45.14 20.91 21.54
N PRO A 151 46.19 20.46 20.80
CA PRO A 151 46.10 19.35 19.86
C PRO A 151 46.41 18.01 20.54
N ALA A 152 45.57 17.01 20.28
CA ALA A 152 45.94 15.61 20.43
C ALA A 152 45.57 14.92 19.12
N ASP A 153 46.61 14.54 18.38
CA ASP A 153 46.53 13.72 17.19
C ASP A 153 45.74 12.45 17.49
N SER A 154 44.54 12.37 16.94
CA SER A 154 43.88 11.11 16.68
C SER A 154 43.24 11.21 15.31
N GLU A 155 43.94 10.64 14.33
CA GLU A 155 43.37 10.23 13.05
C GLU A 155 42.19 9.31 13.36
N SER A 156 41.00 9.89 13.43
CA SER A 156 39.76 9.14 13.50
C SER A 156 39.45 8.68 12.09
N GLU A 157 39.69 7.40 11.82
CA GLU A 157 39.14 6.74 10.64
C GLU A 157 37.63 7.06 10.56
N PRO A 158 37.11 7.53 9.41
CA PRO A 158 35.70 7.85 9.31
C PRO A 158 34.88 6.58 9.54
N ARG A 159 33.90 6.67 10.44
CA ARG A 159 32.96 5.59 10.75
C ARG A 159 32.36 5.07 9.44
N THR A 160 32.25 3.76 9.28
CA THR A 160 31.81 3.10 8.04
C THR A 160 30.50 3.67 7.47
N GLU A 161 29.59 4.14 8.33
CA GLU A 161 28.33 4.82 7.94
C GLU A 161 28.58 6.15 7.22
N ASP A 162 29.51 6.99 7.71
CA ASP A 162 29.88 8.25 7.08
C ASP A 162 30.55 8.02 5.71
N ALA A 163 31.34 6.96 5.60
CA ALA A 163 31.97 6.57 4.34
C ALA A 163 30.94 6.12 3.28
N LEU A 164 29.92 5.36 3.69
CA LEU A 164 28.84 4.91 2.80
C LEU A 164 27.96 6.09 2.33
N SER A 165 27.55 6.97 3.25
CA SER A 165 26.78 8.17 2.92
C SER A 165 27.53 9.08 1.94
N ARG A 166 28.82 9.33 2.20
CA ARG A 166 29.69 10.08 1.28
C ARG A 166 29.77 9.42 -0.10
N LYS A 167 29.86 8.10 -0.17
CA LYS A 167 29.90 7.37 -1.44
C LYS A 167 28.58 7.52 -2.21
N GLN A 168 27.44 7.44 -1.53
CA GLN A 168 26.12 7.65 -2.13
C GLN A 168 25.94 9.08 -2.67
N ILE A 169 26.30 10.09 -1.87
CA ILE A 169 26.24 11.50 -2.28
C ILE A 169 27.15 11.74 -3.49
N ASN A 170 28.36 11.19 -3.50
CA ASN A 170 29.28 11.34 -4.62
C ASN A 170 28.79 10.64 -5.90
N ASP A 171 28.21 9.44 -5.81
CA ASP A 171 27.59 8.76 -6.95
C ASP A 171 26.43 9.57 -7.52
N ALA A 172 25.54 10.03 -6.65
CA ALA A 172 24.38 10.82 -7.01
C ALA A 172 24.74 12.17 -7.65
N ALA A 173 25.72 12.87 -7.09
CA ALA A 173 26.26 14.11 -7.64
C ALA A 173 26.89 13.88 -9.01
N ALA A 174 27.70 12.84 -9.17
CA ALA A 174 28.29 12.48 -10.47
C ALA A 174 27.20 12.13 -11.50
N TYR A 175 26.15 11.41 -11.07
CA TYR A 175 25.06 10.99 -11.93
C TYR A 175 24.25 12.18 -12.47
N ILE A 176 23.77 13.08 -11.60
CA ILE A 176 23.00 14.25 -12.05
C ILE A 176 23.85 15.19 -12.88
N ARG A 177 25.15 15.36 -12.55
CA ARG A 177 26.08 16.17 -13.32
C ARG A 177 26.28 15.60 -14.72
N GLY A 178 26.35 14.27 -14.85
CA GLY A 178 26.37 13.60 -16.15
C GLY A 178 25.13 13.88 -16.99
N LEU A 179 23.94 13.85 -16.39
CA LEU A 179 22.68 14.21 -17.06
C LEU A 179 22.65 15.69 -17.47
N ALA A 180 23.15 16.58 -16.60
CA ALA A 180 23.25 18.00 -16.87
C ALA A 180 24.13 18.29 -18.08
N VAL A 181 25.33 17.70 -18.13
CA VAL A 181 26.26 17.83 -19.27
C VAL A 181 25.65 17.27 -20.54
N LEU A 182 25.02 16.10 -20.47
CA LEU A 182 24.36 15.47 -21.62
C LEU A 182 23.29 16.37 -22.24
N ARG A 183 22.59 17.17 -21.43
CA ARG A 183 21.48 18.03 -21.87
C ARG A 183 21.84 19.52 -21.93
N GLY A 184 23.09 19.90 -21.68
CA GLY A 184 23.54 21.29 -21.70
C GLY A 184 22.93 22.16 -20.59
N ARG A 185 22.57 21.57 -19.46
CA ARG A 185 22.00 22.24 -18.27
C ARG A 185 23.08 22.55 -17.23
N ASN A 186 22.75 23.39 -16.26
CA ASN A 186 23.68 23.83 -15.22
C ASN A 186 24.14 22.67 -14.31
N ALA A 187 25.33 22.16 -14.60
CA ALA A 187 25.95 21.05 -13.93
C ALA A 187 26.43 21.39 -12.50
N GLU A 188 26.81 22.64 -12.24
CA GLU A 188 27.27 23.10 -10.92
C GLU A 188 26.10 23.14 -9.94
N TRP A 189 24.99 23.77 -10.35
CA TRP A 189 23.78 23.78 -9.53
C TRP A 189 23.22 22.37 -9.32
N ALA A 190 23.28 21.51 -10.35
CA ALA A 190 22.83 20.12 -10.24
C ALA A 190 23.60 19.36 -9.14
N GLU A 191 24.91 19.57 -9.03
CA GLU A 191 25.73 19.00 -7.95
C GLU A 191 25.38 19.60 -6.59
N GLN A 192 25.16 20.92 -6.50
CA GLN A 192 24.73 21.58 -5.25
C GLN A 192 23.38 21.06 -4.78
N ALA A 193 22.41 20.85 -5.68
CA ALA A 193 21.11 20.29 -5.35
C ALA A 193 21.20 18.92 -4.65
N VAL A 194 22.28 18.18 -4.90
CA VAL A 194 22.57 16.89 -4.26
C VAL A 194 23.37 17.06 -2.96
N ARG A 195 24.42 17.88 -2.96
CA ARG A 195 25.32 18.00 -1.80
C ARG A 195 24.75 18.86 -0.67
N GLU A 196 24.02 19.91 -1.03
CA GLU A 196 23.53 20.96 -0.12
C GLU A 196 21.99 20.96 -0.02
N ALA A 197 21.31 20.04 -0.72
CA ALA A 197 19.85 19.93 -0.75
C ALA A 197 19.12 21.23 -1.19
N VAL A 198 19.78 22.09 -1.96
CA VAL A 198 19.21 23.36 -2.42
C VAL A 198 18.02 23.15 -3.35
N SER A 199 17.12 24.13 -3.39
CA SER A 199 15.95 24.16 -4.27
C SER A 199 15.83 25.51 -4.97
N LEU A 200 15.21 25.53 -6.14
CA LEU A 200 14.95 26.74 -6.93
C LEU A 200 13.46 26.88 -7.25
N THR A 201 13.01 28.12 -7.32
CA THR A 201 11.74 28.46 -7.96
C THR A 201 11.86 28.34 -9.49
N ALA A 202 10.73 28.22 -10.18
CA ALA A 202 10.68 28.14 -11.64
C ALA A 202 11.47 29.27 -12.34
N SER A 203 11.33 30.51 -11.86
CA SER A 203 12.01 31.68 -12.45
C SER A 203 13.53 31.60 -12.31
N GLU A 204 14.03 31.30 -11.12
CA GLU A 204 15.47 31.17 -10.85
C GLU A 204 16.05 29.98 -11.63
N ALA A 205 15.31 28.88 -11.73
CA ALA A 205 15.72 27.71 -12.52
C ALA A 205 15.89 28.06 -14.00
N ARG A 206 15.05 28.96 -14.54
CA ARG A 206 15.17 29.41 -15.93
C ARG A 206 16.39 30.31 -16.14
N GLU A 207 16.65 31.21 -15.19
CA GLU A 207 17.80 32.12 -15.21
C GLU A 207 19.12 31.36 -15.09
N LEU A 208 19.19 30.40 -14.17
CA LEU A 208 20.38 29.56 -13.95
C LEU A 208 20.54 28.45 -14.99
N LYS A 209 19.68 28.39 -16.01
CA LYS A 209 19.74 27.38 -17.09
C LYS A 209 19.62 25.93 -16.58
N VAL A 210 18.84 25.76 -15.52
CA VAL A 210 18.42 24.46 -14.97
C VAL A 210 17.22 23.91 -15.76
N ILE A 211 16.38 24.80 -16.28
CA ILE A 211 15.26 24.47 -17.17
C ILE A 211 15.34 25.26 -18.47
N ASP A 212 14.63 24.79 -19.48
CA ASP A 212 14.58 25.36 -20.82
C ASP A 212 13.44 26.39 -20.98
N TYR A 213 12.29 26.13 -20.35
CA TYR A 213 11.06 26.92 -20.55
C TYR A 213 10.28 27.20 -19.27
N LEU A 214 9.63 28.37 -19.26
CA LEU A 214 8.54 28.70 -18.35
C LEU A 214 7.23 28.69 -19.14
N ALA A 215 6.26 27.90 -18.70
CA ALA A 215 4.99 27.75 -19.39
C ALA A 215 3.83 27.66 -18.40
N ASN A 216 2.74 28.38 -18.66
CA ASN A 216 1.59 28.42 -17.75
C ASN A 216 0.82 27.09 -17.72
N ASP A 217 0.76 26.40 -18.85
CA ASP A 217 0.10 25.11 -19.05
C ASP A 217 0.73 24.35 -20.23
N THR A 218 0.25 23.14 -20.49
CA THR A 218 0.75 22.28 -21.58
C THR A 218 0.55 22.96 -22.94
N ALA A 219 -0.54 23.70 -23.15
CA ALA A 219 -0.80 24.38 -24.42
C ALA A 219 0.20 25.52 -24.68
N ASP A 220 0.56 26.28 -23.65
CA ASP A 220 1.60 27.32 -23.70
C ASP A 220 2.99 26.72 -23.98
N LEU A 221 3.32 25.60 -23.33
CA LEU A 221 4.56 24.87 -23.60
C LEU A 221 4.64 24.43 -25.06
N LEU A 222 3.57 23.82 -25.58
CA LEU A 222 3.51 23.36 -26.97
C LEU A 222 3.61 24.52 -27.97
N ARG A 223 3.05 25.69 -27.67
CA ARG A 223 3.25 26.89 -28.52
C ARG A 223 4.71 27.35 -28.53
N GLN A 224 5.41 27.28 -27.40
CA GLN A 224 6.82 27.69 -27.30
C GLN A 224 7.80 26.70 -27.96
N LEU A 225 7.40 25.41 -28.02
CA LEU A 225 8.19 24.34 -28.63
C LEU A 225 8.00 24.23 -30.15
N ASP A 226 7.00 24.90 -30.72
CA ASP A 226 6.71 24.80 -32.15
C ASP A 226 7.88 25.30 -33.02
N GLY A 227 8.22 24.53 -34.04
CA GLY A 227 9.35 24.80 -34.94
C GLY A 227 10.74 24.60 -34.33
N LYS A 228 10.87 24.14 -33.09
CA LYS A 228 12.17 23.83 -32.47
C LYS A 228 12.71 22.51 -32.96
N THR A 229 14.03 22.43 -33.16
CA THR A 229 14.72 21.21 -33.54
C THR A 229 15.48 20.63 -32.35
N LEU A 230 15.30 19.34 -32.09
CA LEU A 230 15.88 18.61 -30.97
C LEU A 230 16.47 17.29 -31.44
N THR A 231 17.48 16.78 -30.75
CA THR A 231 18.04 15.46 -31.03
C THR A 231 17.39 14.41 -30.14
N ALA A 232 16.71 13.43 -30.73
CA ALA A 232 16.15 12.26 -30.06
C ALA A 232 16.42 10.99 -30.89
N GLY A 233 16.71 9.86 -30.24
CA GLY A 233 17.06 8.62 -30.94
C GLY A 233 18.27 8.71 -31.89
N GLY A 234 19.13 9.73 -31.73
CA GLY A 234 20.25 9.99 -32.64
C GLY A 234 19.88 10.74 -33.93
N ALA A 235 18.63 11.18 -34.09
CA ALA A 235 18.15 11.97 -35.22
C ALA A 235 17.71 13.37 -34.78
N GLU A 236 17.82 14.35 -35.67
CA GLU A 236 17.20 15.67 -35.46
C GLU A 236 15.71 15.59 -35.80
N VAL A 237 14.89 16.03 -34.86
CA VAL A 237 13.43 16.09 -34.94
C VAL A 237 12.99 17.54 -34.79
N THR A 238 12.37 18.10 -35.83
CA THR A 238 11.71 19.41 -35.75
C THR A 238 10.28 19.22 -35.26
N LEU A 239 9.95 19.88 -34.14
CA LEU A 239 8.63 19.82 -33.51
C LEU A 239 7.60 20.66 -34.27
N GLN A 240 6.41 20.10 -34.47
CA GLN A 240 5.25 20.74 -35.11
C GLN A 240 4.09 20.67 -34.12
N THR A 241 4.21 21.42 -33.03
CA THR A 241 3.32 21.33 -31.87
C THR A 241 2.18 22.33 -31.92
N ALA A 242 2.19 23.30 -32.83
CA ALA A 242 1.07 24.20 -33.07
C ALA A 242 -0.15 23.44 -33.62
N GLY A 243 -1.24 23.42 -32.85
CA GLY A 243 -2.45 22.69 -33.20
C GLY A 243 -2.32 21.16 -33.09
N ALA A 244 -1.27 20.67 -32.43
CA ALA A 244 -1.09 19.25 -32.16
C ALA A 244 -2.25 18.70 -31.31
N THR A 245 -2.65 17.46 -31.61
CA THR A 245 -3.66 16.75 -30.81
C THR A 245 -2.97 16.16 -29.59
N VAL A 246 -3.33 16.66 -28.40
CA VAL A 246 -2.82 16.13 -27.13
C VAL A 246 -3.67 14.95 -26.69
N ILE A 247 -3.06 13.76 -26.64
CA ILE A 247 -3.68 12.53 -26.14
C ILE A 247 -3.16 12.31 -24.72
N SER A 248 -4.06 12.40 -23.74
CA SER A 248 -3.73 12.08 -22.36
C SER A 248 -3.98 10.60 -22.08
N HIS A 249 -2.94 9.86 -21.70
CA HIS A 249 -3.11 8.46 -21.28
C HIS A 249 -3.28 8.41 -19.77
N ALA A 250 -4.49 8.16 -19.30
CA ALA A 250 -4.71 7.93 -17.87
C ALA A 250 -4.07 6.61 -17.39
N PRO A 251 -3.67 6.52 -16.10
CA PRO A 251 -3.23 5.26 -15.51
C PRO A 251 -4.24 4.14 -15.74
N ASP A 252 -3.79 3.03 -16.32
CA ASP A 252 -4.61 1.86 -16.58
C ASP A 252 -4.87 1.03 -15.31
N TRP A 253 -5.77 0.06 -15.39
CA TRP A 253 -6.13 -0.80 -14.24
C TRP A 253 -4.91 -1.49 -13.62
N ARG A 254 -3.91 -1.85 -14.43
CA ARG A 254 -2.64 -2.44 -13.97
C ARG A 254 -1.85 -1.44 -13.14
N THR A 255 -1.71 -0.20 -13.62
CA THR A 255 -1.05 0.87 -12.86
C THR A 255 -1.77 1.12 -11.55
N GLN A 256 -3.11 1.18 -11.57
CA GLN A 256 -3.91 1.38 -10.36
C GLN A 256 -3.74 0.23 -9.36
N PHE A 257 -3.75 -1.02 -9.84
CA PHE A 257 -3.51 -2.20 -9.02
C PHE A 257 -2.10 -2.21 -8.41
N LEU A 258 -1.08 -1.92 -9.23
CA LEU A 258 0.29 -1.79 -8.74
C LEU A 258 0.41 -0.67 -7.70
N ALA A 259 -0.18 0.50 -7.95
CA ALA A 259 -0.16 1.62 -7.02
C ALA A 259 -0.80 1.27 -5.66
N VAL A 260 -1.91 0.51 -5.69
CA VAL A 260 -2.57 -0.01 -4.49
C VAL A 260 -1.67 -0.97 -3.73
N ILE A 261 -1.05 -1.94 -4.41
CA ILE A 261 -0.20 -2.94 -3.76
C ILE A 261 1.12 -2.33 -3.28
N THR A 262 1.69 -1.38 -4.00
CA THR A 262 2.88 -0.65 -3.57
C THR A 262 2.57 0.45 -2.56
N ASN A 263 1.34 0.52 -2.01
CA ASN A 263 1.02 1.42 -0.92
C ASN A 263 1.36 0.76 0.44
N PRO A 264 2.30 1.33 1.21
CA PRO A 264 2.66 0.92 2.57
C PRO A 264 1.48 0.56 3.49
N SER A 265 0.45 1.41 3.48
CA SER A 265 -0.72 1.26 4.34
C SER A 265 -1.53 0.03 3.95
N ILE A 266 -1.63 -0.23 2.65
CA ILE A 266 -2.37 -1.38 2.12
C ILE A 266 -1.58 -2.66 2.36
N ALA A 267 -0.25 -2.64 2.23
CA ALA A 267 0.60 -3.76 2.61
C ALA A 267 0.41 -4.15 4.09
N LEU A 268 0.38 -3.17 5.01
CA LEU A 268 0.11 -3.40 6.43
C LEU A 268 -1.29 -3.98 6.67
N LEU A 269 -2.32 -3.45 6.00
CA LEU A 269 -3.69 -3.96 6.09
C LEU A 269 -3.81 -5.39 5.57
N LEU A 270 -3.23 -5.68 4.40
CA LEU A 270 -3.23 -7.02 3.81
C LEU A 270 -2.51 -8.03 4.71
N MET A 271 -1.39 -7.64 5.31
CA MET A 271 -0.69 -8.49 6.28
C MET A 271 -1.58 -8.77 7.50
N MET A 272 -2.25 -7.76 8.04
CA MET A 272 -3.11 -7.91 9.22
C MET A 272 -4.33 -8.79 8.93
N ILE A 273 -5.01 -8.55 7.79
CA ILE A 273 -6.11 -9.40 7.30
C ILE A 273 -5.61 -10.83 7.06
N GLY A 274 -4.42 -10.97 6.47
CA GLY A 274 -3.78 -12.25 6.21
C GLY A 274 -3.59 -13.07 7.48
N VAL A 275 -2.96 -12.47 8.48
CA VAL A 275 -2.69 -13.11 9.77
C VAL A 275 -3.98 -13.42 10.52
N TYR A 276 -4.94 -12.48 10.59
CA TYR A 276 -6.23 -12.75 11.26
C TYR A 276 -7.09 -13.80 10.54
N GLY A 277 -7.06 -13.86 9.20
CA GLY A 277 -7.73 -14.89 8.42
C GLY A 277 -7.21 -16.30 8.75
N LEU A 278 -5.89 -16.44 8.88
CA LEU A 278 -5.26 -17.68 9.32
C LEU A 278 -5.64 -18.03 10.76
N ILE A 279 -5.59 -17.08 11.70
CA ILE A 279 -5.99 -17.29 13.10
C ILE A 279 -7.46 -17.75 13.19
N PHE A 280 -8.34 -17.13 12.40
CA PHE A 280 -9.76 -17.48 12.37
C PHE A 280 -9.99 -18.91 11.89
N GLU A 281 -9.28 -19.35 10.84
CA GLU A 281 -9.34 -20.73 10.32
C GLU A 281 -8.83 -21.75 11.35
N PHE A 282 -7.71 -21.46 12.03
CA PHE A 282 -7.20 -22.32 13.10
C PHE A 282 -8.16 -22.40 14.30
N SER A 283 -8.89 -21.33 14.58
CA SER A 283 -9.84 -21.28 15.70
C SER A 283 -11.19 -21.93 15.38
N ASN A 284 -11.59 -21.96 14.10
CA ASN A 284 -12.84 -22.55 13.62
C ASN A 284 -12.56 -23.53 12.46
N PRO A 285 -12.04 -24.74 12.76
CA PRO A 285 -11.70 -25.71 11.72
C PRO A 285 -12.94 -26.07 10.89
N GLY A 286 -12.82 -26.05 9.56
CA GLY A 286 -13.81 -26.61 8.63
C GLY A 286 -14.47 -25.61 7.69
N SER A 287 -14.18 -24.31 7.78
CA SER A 287 -14.72 -23.31 6.85
C SER A 287 -13.88 -23.19 5.57
N GLY A 288 -12.54 -23.31 5.67
CA GLY A 288 -11.58 -23.10 4.59
C GLY A 288 -11.45 -21.65 4.08
N ILE A 289 -12.50 -20.84 4.23
CA ILE A 289 -12.61 -19.48 3.68
C ILE A 289 -11.60 -18.55 4.34
N GLY A 290 -11.44 -18.64 5.67
CA GLY A 290 -10.48 -17.81 6.41
C GLY A 290 -9.05 -18.10 6.00
N GLY A 291 -8.72 -19.40 5.82
CA GLY A 291 -7.39 -19.84 5.42
C GLY A 291 -7.01 -19.40 4.01
N VAL A 292 -7.90 -19.56 3.03
CA VAL A 292 -7.64 -19.16 1.64
C VAL A 292 -7.52 -17.64 1.51
N LEU A 293 -8.48 -16.89 2.07
CA LEU A 293 -8.44 -15.43 2.03
C LEU A 293 -7.20 -14.90 2.76
N GLY A 294 -6.90 -15.45 3.94
CA GLY A 294 -5.74 -15.10 4.73
C GLY A 294 -4.42 -15.36 3.99
N GLY A 295 -4.30 -16.53 3.36
CA GLY A 295 -3.13 -16.89 2.56
C GLY A 295 -2.91 -15.96 1.37
N ILE A 296 -3.96 -15.64 0.61
CA ILE A 296 -3.87 -14.71 -0.53
C ILE A 296 -3.44 -13.32 -0.06
N CYS A 297 -4.07 -12.80 1.00
CA CYS A 297 -3.72 -11.50 1.57
C CYS A 297 -2.27 -11.46 2.05
N LEU A 298 -1.78 -12.53 2.68
CA LEU A 298 -0.40 -12.61 3.15
C LEU A 298 0.60 -12.65 1.99
N ILE A 299 0.33 -13.43 0.93
CA ILE A 299 1.19 -13.48 -0.26
C ILE A 299 1.25 -12.11 -0.95
N LEU A 300 0.10 -11.44 -1.10
CA LEU A 300 0.06 -10.09 -1.68
C LEU A 300 0.81 -9.08 -0.80
N ALA A 301 0.68 -9.17 0.52
CA ALA A 301 1.43 -8.34 1.45
C ALA A 301 2.94 -8.58 1.32
N LEU A 302 3.39 -9.85 1.26
CA LEU A 302 4.81 -10.18 1.07
C LEU A 302 5.35 -9.66 -0.27
N TYR A 303 4.56 -9.77 -1.35
CA TYR A 303 4.92 -9.19 -2.65
C TYR A 303 5.03 -7.65 -2.58
N ALA A 304 4.09 -6.99 -1.90
CA ALA A 304 4.16 -5.55 -1.66
C ALA A 304 5.41 -5.15 -0.88
N LEU A 305 5.72 -5.87 0.21
CA LEU A 305 6.89 -5.64 1.04
C LEU A 305 8.21 -5.88 0.28
N GLN A 306 8.23 -6.74 -0.74
CA GLN A 306 9.40 -6.93 -1.61
C GLN A 306 9.66 -5.73 -2.53
N LEU A 307 8.60 -5.05 -2.97
CA LEU A 307 8.71 -3.86 -3.83
C LEU A 307 8.98 -2.57 -3.03
N LEU A 308 8.75 -2.61 -1.72
CA LEU A 308 8.95 -1.51 -0.80
C LEU A 308 10.28 -1.66 -0.05
N PRO A 309 10.89 -0.57 0.36
CA PRO A 309 12.17 -0.64 1.06
C PRO A 309 11.92 -0.85 2.56
N VAL A 310 11.61 -2.10 2.91
CA VAL A 310 11.13 -2.48 4.25
C VAL A 310 12.26 -2.83 5.21
N SER A 311 12.05 -2.54 6.50
CA SER A 311 12.94 -3.00 7.57
C SER A 311 12.56 -4.40 8.04
N TYR A 312 13.51 -5.34 7.96
CA TYR A 312 13.33 -6.69 8.50
C TYR A 312 13.05 -6.68 10.01
N ALA A 313 13.59 -5.71 10.76
CA ALA A 313 13.30 -5.55 12.18
C ALA A 313 11.83 -5.16 12.41
N GLY A 314 11.30 -4.27 11.57
CA GLY A 314 9.88 -3.89 11.60
C GLY A 314 8.96 -5.08 11.33
N ILE A 315 9.25 -5.87 10.29
CA ILE A 315 8.51 -7.11 9.97
C ILE A 315 8.54 -8.08 11.16
N ALA A 316 9.72 -8.35 11.71
CA ALA A 316 9.88 -9.27 12.83
C ALA A 316 9.09 -8.82 14.07
N LEU A 317 9.13 -7.52 14.39
CA LEU A 317 8.36 -6.95 15.51
C LEU A 317 6.85 -7.01 15.28
N ILE A 318 6.36 -6.79 14.06
CA ILE A 318 4.94 -6.94 13.74
C ILE A 318 4.50 -8.39 13.91
N LEU A 319 5.24 -9.34 13.34
CA LEU A 319 4.93 -10.77 13.47
C LEU A 319 4.97 -11.22 14.93
N LEU A 320 5.96 -10.76 15.70
CA LEU A 320 6.04 -11.02 17.15
C LEU A 320 4.85 -10.41 17.89
N GLY A 321 4.47 -9.17 17.56
CA GLY A 321 3.33 -8.48 18.15
C GLY A 321 2.02 -9.22 17.90
N LEU A 322 1.78 -9.63 16.65
CA LEU A 322 0.63 -10.44 16.25
C LEU A 322 0.65 -11.83 16.91
N ALA A 323 1.82 -12.44 17.08
CA ALA A 323 1.95 -13.72 17.77
C ALA A 323 1.60 -13.60 19.26
N PHE A 324 2.08 -12.56 19.97
CA PHE A 324 1.73 -12.32 21.37
C PHE A 324 0.26 -11.98 21.57
N MET A 325 -0.29 -11.14 20.70
CA MET A 325 -1.71 -10.86 20.61
C MET A 325 -2.56 -12.13 20.48
N THR A 326 -2.14 -13.05 19.61
CA THR A 326 -2.81 -14.33 19.38
C THR A 326 -2.63 -15.28 20.56
N ALA A 327 -1.42 -15.35 21.11
CA ALA A 327 -1.10 -16.20 22.25
C ALA A 327 -1.94 -15.86 23.49
N GLU A 328 -2.21 -14.57 23.74
CA GLU A 328 -3.11 -14.13 24.83
C GLU A 328 -4.52 -14.74 24.73
N ALA A 329 -5.02 -14.99 23.51
CA ALA A 329 -6.34 -15.59 23.31
C ALA A 329 -6.38 -17.07 23.74
N PHE A 330 -5.24 -17.77 23.69
CA PHE A 330 -5.12 -19.18 24.08
C PHE A 330 -4.58 -19.36 25.50
N LEU A 331 -3.71 -18.45 25.94
CA LEU A 331 -3.07 -18.41 27.25
C LEU A 331 -3.54 -17.13 27.96
N PRO A 332 -4.58 -17.20 28.83
CA PRO A 332 -5.09 -16.04 29.54
C PRO A 332 -4.01 -15.51 30.51
N SER A 333 -3.19 -14.57 30.03
CA SER A 333 -2.02 -14.04 30.75
C SER A 333 -2.35 -12.74 31.51
N PHE A 334 -3.64 -12.52 31.77
CA PHE A 334 -4.18 -11.30 32.36
C PHE A 334 -3.88 -10.04 31.52
N GLY A 335 -3.77 -10.18 30.20
CA GLY A 335 -3.58 -9.07 29.26
C GLY A 335 -2.12 -8.63 29.07
N MET A 336 -1.15 -9.27 29.73
CA MET A 336 0.26 -8.88 29.60
C MET A 336 0.82 -9.15 28.19
N LEU A 337 0.59 -10.36 27.65
CA LEU A 337 0.98 -10.69 26.28
C LEU A 337 0.19 -9.87 25.26
N GLY A 338 -1.09 -9.63 25.52
CA GLY A 338 -1.93 -8.76 24.67
C GLY A 338 -1.38 -7.34 24.54
N ILE A 339 -1.10 -6.66 25.66
CA ILE A 339 -0.56 -5.29 25.67
C ILE A 339 0.84 -5.26 25.07
N GLY A 340 1.71 -6.19 25.47
CA GLY A 340 3.05 -6.31 24.89
C GLY A 340 3.02 -6.55 23.37
N GLY A 341 2.05 -7.32 22.90
CA GLY A 341 1.80 -7.55 21.49
C GLY A 341 1.39 -6.29 20.73
N VAL A 342 0.48 -5.47 21.29
CA VAL A 342 0.09 -4.17 20.73
C VAL A 342 1.26 -3.21 20.63
N VAL A 343 2.05 -3.11 21.70
CA VAL A 343 3.24 -2.24 21.71
C VAL A 343 4.24 -2.71 20.64
N ALA A 344 4.56 -4.02 20.60
CA ALA A 344 5.46 -4.57 19.60
C ALA A 344 4.95 -4.36 18.16
N PHE A 345 3.64 -4.52 17.92
CA PHE A 345 3.02 -4.25 16.63
C PHE A 345 3.16 -2.78 16.23
N ILE A 346 2.86 -1.83 17.13
CA ILE A 346 2.96 -0.39 16.84
C ILE A 346 4.41 -0.01 16.51
N PHE A 347 5.38 -0.40 17.35
CA PHE A 347 6.79 -0.14 17.08
C PHE A 347 7.27 -0.82 15.80
N GLY A 348 6.85 -2.07 15.56
CA GLY A 348 7.15 -2.78 14.33
C GLY A 348 6.60 -2.08 13.09
N ALA A 349 5.35 -1.61 13.13
CA ALA A 349 4.71 -0.87 12.04
C ALA A 349 5.34 0.51 11.79
N LEU A 350 5.81 1.18 12.85
CA LEU A 350 6.56 2.44 12.73
C LEU A 350 7.93 2.24 12.09
N ILE A 351 8.59 1.11 12.38
CA ILE A 351 9.91 0.77 11.84
C ILE A 351 9.79 0.09 10.46
N LEU A 352 8.61 -0.44 10.11
CA LEU A 352 8.38 -1.28 8.92
C LEU A 352 8.85 -0.61 7.64
N ILE A 353 8.52 0.67 7.47
CA ILE A 353 8.90 1.45 6.31
C ILE A 353 9.64 2.69 6.78
N ASP A 354 10.78 2.91 6.16
CA ASP A 354 11.57 4.10 6.38
C ASP A 354 10.82 5.34 5.89
N THR A 355 10.54 6.26 6.81
CA THR A 355 9.76 7.47 6.56
C THR A 355 10.55 8.57 5.88
N ASP A 356 11.86 8.38 5.68
CA ASP A 356 12.74 9.40 5.11
C ASP A 356 12.46 9.64 3.61
N VAL A 357 11.70 8.76 2.95
CA VAL A 357 11.20 8.97 1.58
C VAL A 357 9.78 9.58 1.62
N PRO A 358 9.62 10.85 1.20
CA PRO A 358 8.31 11.50 1.15
C PRO A 358 7.32 10.70 0.29
N GLY A 359 6.14 10.42 0.83
CA GLY A 359 5.07 9.70 0.13
C GLY A 359 5.03 8.18 0.35
N PHE A 360 6.00 7.60 1.07
CA PHE A 360 6.00 6.18 1.47
C PHE A 360 5.77 5.96 2.98
N GLY A 361 5.48 7.00 3.75
CA GLY A 361 5.16 6.87 5.16
C GLY A 361 3.78 6.25 5.42
N ILE A 362 3.67 5.41 6.44
CA ILE A 362 2.38 4.93 6.95
C ILE A 362 1.85 5.97 7.96
N PRO A 363 0.62 6.48 7.80
CA PRO A 363 0.09 7.47 8.72
C PRO A 363 -0.04 6.87 10.14
N LEU A 364 0.51 7.58 11.13
CA LEU A 364 0.48 7.15 12.54
C LEU A 364 -0.94 6.86 13.03
N SER A 365 -1.93 7.63 12.54
CA SER A 365 -3.35 7.42 12.84
C SER A 365 -3.82 6.03 12.42
N LEU A 366 -3.39 5.52 11.27
CA LEU A 366 -3.73 4.17 10.81
C LEU A 366 -3.07 3.12 11.70
N ILE A 367 -1.79 3.27 12.04
CA ILE A 367 -1.06 2.31 12.90
C ILE A 367 -1.75 2.20 14.26
N VAL A 368 -2.04 3.34 14.90
CA VAL A 368 -2.70 3.39 16.21
C VAL A 368 -4.13 2.83 16.11
N THR A 369 -4.88 3.17 15.06
CA THR A 369 -6.24 2.66 14.84
C THR A 369 -6.24 1.14 14.67
N LEU A 370 -5.32 0.60 13.87
CA LEU A 370 -5.18 -0.85 13.67
C LEU A 370 -4.76 -1.55 14.96
N GLY A 371 -3.81 -1.00 15.71
CA GLY A 371 -3.42 -1.53 17.01
C GLY A 371 -4.58 -1.55 18.01
N PHE A 372 -5.39 -0.48 18.04
CA PHE A 372 -6.57 -0.38 18.89
C PHE A 372 -7.68 -1.35 18.48
N ILE A 373 -8.00 -1.45 17.18
CA ILE A 373 -8.98 -2.42 16.67
C ILE A 373 -8.54 -3.85 16.99
N SER A 374 -7.26 -4.15 16.79
CA SER A 374 -6.66 -5.45 17.11
C SER A 374 -6.80 -5.78 18.59
N ALA A 375 -6.46 -4.83 19.48
CA ALA A 375 -6.63 -4.97 20.92
C ALA A 375 -8.10 -5.22 21.32
N LEU A 376 -9.03 -4.46 20.74
CA LEU A 376 -10.46 -4.60 21.00
C LEU A 376 -11.01 -5.94 20.52
N ALA A 377 -10.60 -6.39 19.32
CA ALA A 377 -11.01 -7.67 18.76
C ALA A 377 -10.56 -8.83 19.65
N ILE A 378 -9.30 -8.82 20.09
CA ILE A 378 -8.76 -9.84 21.01
C ILE A 378 -9.49 -9.80 22.35
N PHE A 379 -9.71 -8.61 22.91
CA PHE A 379 -10.48 -8.46 24.16
C PHE A 379 -11.89 -9.03 24.02
N ALA A 380 -12.59 -8.73 22.92
CA ALA A 380 -13.91 -9.26 22.63
C ALA A 380 -13.90 -10.79 22.53
N ILE A 381 -12.98 -11.38 21.76
CA ILE A 381 -12.85 -12.84 21.60
C ILE A 381 -12.58 -13.51 22.95
N THR A 382 -11.61 -13.00 23.73
CA THR A 382 -11.28 -13.54 25.05
C THR A 382 -12.46 -13.43 26.01
N SER A 383 -13.19 -12.30 26.00
CA SER A 383 -14.38 -12.11 26.84
C SER A 383 -15.51 -13.09 26.48
N LEU A 384 -15.75 -13.33 25.18
CA LEU A 384 -16.74 -14.30 24.69
C LEU A 384 -16.31 -15.72 25.04
N ALA A 385 -15.04 -16.07 24.85
CA ALA A 385 -14.51 -17.39 25.16
C ALA A 385 -14.58 -17.70 26.65
N LEU A 386 -14.20 -16.75 27.51
CA LEU A 386 -14.36 -16.87 28.96
C LEU A 386 -15.83 -17.00 29.36
N ARG A 387 -16.73 -16.23 28.75
CA ARG A 387 -18.16 -16.31 29.02
C ARG A 387 -18.77 -17.64 28.54
N ALA A 388 -18.32 -18.18 27.43
CA ALA A 388 -18.73 -19.49 26.91
C ALA A 388 -18.26 -20.61 27.83
N ARG A 389 -16.99 -20.56 28.31
CA ARG A 389 -16.45 -21.53 29.28
C ARG A 389 -17.08 -21.45 30.67
N ARG A 390 -17.56 -20.27 31.06
CA ARG A 390 -18.26 -20.03 32.34
C ARG A 390 -19.76 -20.33 32.28
N ARG A 391 -20.30 -20.74 31.13
CA ARG A 391 -21.66 -21.30 31.12
C ARG A 391 -21.62 -22.60 31.92
N PRO A 392 -22.42 -22.73 32.99
CA PRO A 392 -22.50 -23.99 33.71
C PRO A 392 -22.86 -25.08 32.69
N LEU A 393 -22.12 -26.18 32.71
CA LEU A 393 -22.53 -27.42 32.05
C LEU A 393 -23.78 -27.91 32.77
N VAL A 394 -24.93 -27.34 32.41
CA VAL A 394 -26.24 -27.89 32.76
C VAL A 394 -26.50 -28.99 31.73
N GLY A 395 -25.94 -30.16 31.98
CA GLY A 395 -26.03 -31.29 31.07
C GLY A 395 -25.86 -32.61 31.81
N GLY A 396 -26.85 -33.49 31.66
CA GLY A 396 -26.84 -34.87 32.12
C GLY A 396 -27.44 -35.05 33.51
N ASP A 397 -26.63 -35.01 34.56
CA ASP A 397 -27.04 -35.61 35.84
C ASP A 397 -27.96 -34.72 36.70
N THR A 398 -27.80 -33.39 36.64
CA THR A 398 -28.58 -32.46 37.47
C THR A 398 -29.97 -32.16 36.93
N GLU A 399 -30.23 -32.42 35.64
CA GLU A 399 -31.56 -32.26 35.03
C GLU A 399 -32.36 -33.58 35.07
N LEU A 400 -31.66 -34.73 35.05
CA LEU A 400 -32.26 -36.04 35.31
C LEU A 400 -32.81 -36.11 36.74
N ILE A 401 -32.06 -35.66 37.74
CA ILE A 401 -32.47 -35.69 39.15
C ILE A 401 -33.55 -34.62 39.42
N GLY A 402 -34.73 -35.04 39.85
CA GLY A 402 -35.89 -34.18 40.11
C GLY A 402 -36.93 -34.17 38.98
N SER A 403 -36.59 -34.70 37.80
CA SER A 403 -37.51 -34.79 36.66
C SER A 403 -38.66 -35.78 36.92
N LEU A 404 -39.84 -35.46 36.37
CA LEU A 404 -41.01 -36.33 36.37
C LEU A 404 -41.04 -37.15 35.09
N ALA A 405 -41.18 -38.45 35.23
CA ALA A 405 -41.09 -39.43 34.15
C ALA A 405 -42.30 -40.38 34.23
N ARG A 406 -42.78 -40.88 33.09
CA ARG A 406 -43.90 -41.84 33.06
C ARG A 406 -43.38 -43.24 32.79
N ILE A 407 -43.72 -44.22 33.62
CA ILE A 407 -43.28 -45.60 33.40
C ILE A 407 -43.88 -46.15 32.10
N ASP A 408 -43.02 -46.56 31.16
CA ASP A 408 -43.44 -47.12 29.87
C ASP A 408 -43.70 -48.62 29.97
N ALA A 409 -42.81 -49.34 30.67
CA ALA A 409 -42.94 -50.78 30.86
C ALA A 409 -42.38 -51.21 32.24
N VAL A 410 -42.98 -52.24 32.83
CA VAL A 410 -42.54 -52.86 34.10
C VAL A 410 -42.07 -54.29 33.82
N GLN A 411 -41.00 -54.75 34.44
CA GLN A 411 -40.49 -56.12 34.23
C GLN A 411 -41.47 -57.16 34.82
N PRO A 412 -41.81 -58.23 34.08
CA PRO A 412 -42.78 -59.24 34.53
C PRO A 412 -42.39 -59.94 35.84
N ASP A 413 -41.08 -60.20 36.03
CA ASP A 413 -40.54 -60.93 37.19
C ASP A 413 -40.22 -60.04 38.40
N ASN A 414 -40.10 -58.72 38.21
CA ASN A 414 -39.78 -57.79 39.29
C ASN A 414 -40.47 -56.44 39.09
N ARG A 415 -41.57 -56.23 39.83
CA ARG A 415 -42.37 -55.00 39.78
C ARG A 415 -41.64 -53.76 40.34
N LEU A 416 -40.43 -53.92 40.88
CA LEU A 416 -39.58 -52.81 41.34
C LEU A 416 -38.73 -52.21 40.20
N ASN A 417 -38.62 -52.91 39.07
CA ASN A 417 -37.85 -52.49 37.90
C ASN A 417 -38.76 -52.10 36.73
N GLY A 418 -38.47 -50.97 36.11
CA GLY A 418 -39.19 -50.52 34.93
C GLY A 418 -38.29 -49.81 33.92
N TRP A 419 -38.92 -49.32 32.86
CA TRP A 419 -38.30 -48.51 31.83
C TRP A 419 -39.05 -47.18 31.71
N VAL A 420 -38.29 -46.12 31.47
CA VAL A 420 -38.84 -44.80 31.16
C VAL A 420 -38.06 -44.13 30.03
N SER A 421 -38.78 -43.51 29.10
CA SER A 421 -38.22 -42.58 28.14
C SER A 421 -38.16 -41.18 28.75
N LEU A 422 -36.95 -40.65 28.95
CA LEU A 422 -36.72 -39.31 29.46
C LEU A 422 -35.66 -38.61 28.62
N GLN A 423 -35.96 -37.37 28.17
CA GLN A 423 -35.09 -36.58 27.30
C GLN A 423 -34.65 -37.30 26.00
N GLY A 424 -35.51 -38.17 25.47
CA GLY A 424 -35.25 -38.92 24.24
C GLY A 424 -34.41 -40.20 24.40
N GLU A 425 -34.04 -40.57 25.63
CA GLU A 425 -33.31 -41.79 25.96
C GLU A 425 -34.13 -42.73 26.84
N ASN A 426 -33.93 -44.05 26.65
CA ASN A 426 -34.59 -45.08 27.46
C ASN A 426 -33.72 -45.45 28.68
N TRP A 427 -34.24 -45.18 29.86
CA TRP A 427 -33.58 -45.43 31.14
C TRP A 427 -34.23 -46.58 31.88
N GLN A 428 -33.41 -47.44 32.49
CA GLN A 428 -33.89 -48.42 33.44
C GLN A 428 -34.10 -47.75 34.79
N VAL A 429 -35.26 -47.96 35.40
CA VAL A 429 -35.60 -47.37 36.71
C VAL A 429 -35.74 -48.45 37.78
N LEU A 430 -35.32 -48.12 39.00
CA LEU A 430 -35.48 -48.93 40.19
C LEU A 430 -36.31 -48.14 41.22
N SER A 431 -37.37 -48.74 41.73
CA SER A 431 -38.19 -48.15 42.80
C SER A 431 -38.20 -49.03 44.04
N GLN A 432 -38.42 -48.42 45.20
CA GLN A 432 -38.62 -49.13 46.47
C GLN A 432 -40.06 -49.65 46.62
N THR A 433 -40.97 -49.20 45.76
CA THR A 433 -42.38 -49.62 45.73
C THR A 433 -42.74 -50.21 44.36
N PRO A 434 -43.72 -51.14 44.28
CA PRO A 434 -44.13 -51.73 43.01
C PRO A 434 -44.65 -50.67 42.02
N LEU A 435 -44.06 -50.64 40.83
CA LEU A 435 -44.41 -49.73 39.75
C LEU A 435 -45.57 -50.27 38.91
N GLN A 436 -46.38 -49.36 38.35
CA GLN A 436 -47.40 -49.67 37.34
C GLN A 436 -47.11 -48.97 36.02
N PRO A 437 -47.36 -49.62 34.87
CA PRO A 437 -47.29 -48.95 33.56
C PRO A 437 -48.17 -47.69 33.54
N GLY A 438 -47.63 -46.59 33.05
CA GLY A 438 -48.30 -45.30 32.97
C GLY A 438 -48.26 -44.44 34.26
N GLN A 439 -47.66 -44.93 35.35
CA GLN A 439 -47.48 -44.19 36.60
C GLN A 439 -46.43 -43.07 36.47
N GLN A 440 -46.67 -41.92 37.09
CA GLN A 440 -45.67 -40.85 37.17
C GLN A 440 -44.72 -41.09 38.33
N VAL A 441 -43.43 -40.99 38.06
CA VAL A 441 -42.36 -41.17 39.03
C VAL A 441 -41.40 -39.99 38.98
N ARG A 442 -40.79 -39.66 40.12
CA ARG A 442 -39.75 -38.62 40.23
C ARG A 442 -38.39 -39.30 40.39
N VAL A 443 -37.42 -38.86 39.59
CA VAL A 443 -36.03 -39.35 39.68
C VAL A 443 -35.35 -38.73 40.90
N LEU A 444 -34.85 -39.56 41.81
CA LEU A 444 -34.17 -39.12 43.04
C LEU A 444 -32.65 -39.14 42.90
N ALA A 445 -32.12 -40.12 42.18
CA ALA A 445 -30.68 -40.26 41.97
C ALA A 445 -30.39 -41.12 40.75
N ARG A 446 -29.24 -40.88 40.11
CA ARG A 446 -28.69 -41.76 39.08
C ARG A 446 -27.63 -42.66 39.70
N LYS A 447 -27.71 -43.97 39.45
CA LYS A 447 -26.68 -44.96 39.82
C LYS A 447 -26.24 -45.71 38.55
N GLY A 448 -25.21 -45.18 37.88
CA GLY A 448 -24.72 -45.73 36.62
C GLY A 448 -25.73 -45.55 35.48
N LEU A 449 -26.23 -46.67 34.93
CA LEU A 449 -27.26 -46.71 33.88
C LEU A 449 -28.69 -46.89 34.43
N GLN A 450 -28.86 -46.85 35.76
CA GLN A 450 -30.14 -46.98 36.43
C GLN A 450 -30.54 -45.71 37.16
N LEU A 451 -31.82 -45.35 37.11
CA LEU A 451 -32.39 -44.22 37.85
C LEU A 451 -33.20 -44.73 39.06
N ASN A 452 -32.88 -44.24 40.25
CA ASN A 452 -33.70 -44.48 41.43
C ASN A 452 -34.91 -43.55 41.40
N VAL A 453 -36.11 -44.11 41.43
CA VAL A 453 -37.36 -43.36 41.29
C VAL A 453 -38.32 -43.63 42.44
N ILE A 454 -39.09 -42.62 42.81
CA ILE A 454 -40.22 -42.75 43.75
C ILE A 454 -41.52 -42.36 43.03
N ALA A 455 -42.62 -43.01 43.41
CA ALA A 455 -43.94 -42.60 42.94
C ALA A 455 -44.17 -41.12 43.25
N ALA A 456 -44.51 -40.33 42.23
CA ALA A 456 -44.90 -38.94 42.45
C ALA A 456 -46.28 -38.93 43.13
N GLU A 457 -46.37 -38.37 44.34
CA GLU A 457 -47.66 -38.17 44.98
C GLU A 457 -48.54 -37.28 44.10
N LYS A 458 -49.81 -37.68 43.93
CA LYS A 458 -50.83 -36.90 43.24
C LYS A 458 -51.05 -35.61 44.05
N THR A 459 -50.43 -34.50 43.65
CA THR A 459 -50.83 -33.18 44.13
C THR A 459 -52.29 -32.95 43.72
N PRO A 460 -53.23 -32.65 44.65
CA PRO A 460 -54.59 -32.26 44.25
C PRO A 460 -54.53 -30.96 43.45
N PRO A 461 -55.48 -30.69 42.54
CA PRO A 461 -55.51 -29.43 41.82
C PRO A 461 -55.66 -28.28 42.82
N GLN A 462 -54.61 -27.46 42.96
CA GLN A 462 -54.70 -26.15 43.59
C GLN A 462 -55.52 -25.26 42.66
N GLY A 463 -56.71 -24.88 43.12
CA GLY A 463 -57.56 -23.91 42.46
C GLY A 463 -56.94 -22.52 42.47
N ASP A 464 -57.26 -21.75 41.42
CA ASP A 464 -57.12 -20.30 41.35
C ASP A 464 -57.71 -19.61 42.59
N PRO A 465 -57.10 -18.50 43.03
CA PRO A 465 -57.46 -17.20 42.47
C PRO A 465 -56.29 -16.35 41.95
#